data_AF-A0A0K2T8X3-F1
#
_entry.id   AF-A0A0K2T8X3-F1
#
_cell.length_a   1.000
_cell.length_b   1.000
_cell.length_c   1.000
_cell.angle_alpha   90.00
_cell.angle_beta   90.00
_cell.angle_gamma   90.00
#
_symmetry.space_group_name_H-M   'P 1'
#
loop_
_entity.id
_entity.type
_entity.pdbx_description
1 polymer ?
#
loop_
_entity_poly.entity_id
_entity_poly.type
_entity_poly.pdbx_seq_one_letter_code
_entity_poly.pdbx_strand_id
1 'polypeptide(L)'
;MHLNYSKDQATNDYYLFLSMAKALGTTDFVSIKTCGNWSSPDYFFANRDKGLYKQSIMKLDSRWQQVIKQNWMIVTLLIKDSDKAK
;
A
#
# COMPACT_ATOMS: atom_id res chain seq x y z
N MET A 1 10.51 12.61 -4.82
CA MET A 1 11.41 11.71 -4.05
C MET A 1 10.55 10.59 -3.47
N HIS A 2 10.89 9.33 -3.73
CA HIS A 2 10.22 8.16 -3.15
C HIS A 2 11.14 7.62 -2.04
N LEU A 3 10.61 7.41 -0.84
CA LEU A 3 11.39 6.84 0.27
C LEU A 3 11.74 5.37 -0.04
N ASN A 4 12.97 4.96 0.23
CA ASN A 4 13.35 3.55 0.16
C ASN A 4 12.51 2.74 1.19
N TYR A 5 12.00 1.56 0.79
CA TYR A 5 11.17 0.66 1.61
C TYR A 5 9.78 1.17 2.04
N SER A 6 9.18 2.03 1.22
CA SER A 6 7.87 2.64 1.45
C SER A 6 6.69 1.83 0.86
N LYS A 7 6.60 0.52 1.16
CA LYS A 7 5.47 -0.30 0.66
C LYS A 7 4.10 0.18 1.20
N ASP A 8 4.09 0.79 2.39
CA ASP A 8 2.90 1.38 3.01
C ASP A 8 2.58 2.82 2.57
N GLN A 9 3.53 3.51 1.92
CA GLN A 9 3.37 4.90 1.49
C GLN A 9 3.14 5.05 -0.03
N ALA A 10 3.35 4.00 -0.83
CA ALA A 10 2.85 3.94 -2.20
C ALA A 10 1.35 3.55 -2.19
N THR A 11 0.49 4.46 -2.61
CA THR A 11 -0.98 4.28 -2.63
C THR A 11 -1.44 3.10 -3.50
N ASN A 12 -0.71 2.83 -4.58
CA ASN A 12 -0.95 1.69 -5.45
C ASN A 12 -0.62 0.37 -4.72
N ASP A 13 0.47 0.33 -3.95
CA ASP A 13 0.92 -0.85 -3.21
C ASP A 13 -0.07 -1.25 -2.12
N TYR A 14 -0.63 -0.28 -1.39
CA TYR A 14 -1.52 -0.63 -0.28
C TYR A 14 -2.93 -1.02 -0.70
N TYR A 15 -3.56 -0.35 -1.67
CA TYR A 15 -4.98 -0.63 -1.97
C TYR A 15 -5.17 -1.51 -3.20
N LEU A 16 -4.45 -1.22 -4.28
CA LEU A 16 -4.60 -1.94 -5.54
C LEU A 16 -3.92 -3.31 -5.45
N PHE A 17 -2.64 -3.33 -5.06
CA PHE A 17 -1.90 -4.58 -4.97
C PHE A 17 -2.30 -5.46 -3.78
N LEU A 18 -2.78 -4.89 -2.66
CA LEU A 18 -3.41 -5.69 -1.59
C LEU A 18 -4.73 -6.32 -2.05
N SER A 19 -5.57 -5.57 -2.77
CA SER A 19 -6.80 -6.11 -3.35
C SER A 19 -6.50 -7.20 -4.37
N MET A 20 -5.40 -7.04 -5.13
CA MET A 20 -4.90 -8.04 -6.06
C MET A 20 -4.43 -9.28 -5.32
N ALA A 21 -3.58 -9.14 -4.30
CA ALA A 21 -3.08 -10.25 -3.49
C ALA A 21 -4.21 -11.06 -2.84
N LYS A 22 -5.26 -10.40 -2.34
CA LYS A 22 -6.45 -11.07 -1.79
C LYS A 22 -7.20 -11.90 -2.85
N ALA A 23 -7.38 -11.34 -4.05
CA ALA A 23 -8.06 -12.05 -5.14
C ALA A 23 -7.21 -13.17 -5.74
N LEU A 24 -5.88 -12.99 -5.75
CA LEU A 24 -4.91 -14.01 -6.15
C LEU A 24 -4.85 -15.18 -5.18
N GLY A 25 -4.98 -14.92 -3.87
CA GLY A 25 -4.98 -15.97 -2.84
C GLY A 25 -6.12 -16.98 -2.95
N THR A 26 -7.14 -16.70 -3.77
CA THR A 26 -8.27 -17.59 -4.05
C THR A 26 -8.30 -18.08 -5.49
N THR A 27 -7.26 -17.81 -6.29
CA THR A 27 -7.25 -18.10 -7.73
C THR A 27 -6.04 -18.97 -8.08
N ASP A 28 -6.28 -20.18 -8.59
CA ASP A 28 -5.24 -21.03 -9.15
C ASP A 28 -5.11 -20.80 -10.66
N PHE A 29 -3.90 -20.50 -11.13
CA PHE A 29 -3.64 -20.33 -12.57
C PHE A 29 -2.99 -21.59 -13.16
N VAL A 30 -3.61 -22.11 -14.21
CA VAL A 30 -3.15 -23.30 -14.93
C VAL A 30 -2.13 -22.96 -16.04
N SER A 31 -1.98 -21.68 -16.40
CA SER A 31 -1.06 -21.20 -17.43
C SER A 31 -0.75 -19.70 -17.31
N ILE A 32 0.32 -19.26 -17.97
CA ILE A 32 0.64 -17.83 -18.13
C ILE A 32 -0.49 -17.08 -18.83
N LYS A 33 -1.12 -17.68 -19.84
CA LYS A 33 -2.24 -17.08 -20.58
C LYS A 33 -3.45 -16.83 -19.68
N THR A 34 -3.80 -17.78 -18.81
CA THR A 34 -4.89 -17.62 -17.83
C THR A 34 -4.57 -16.54 -16.79
N CYS A 35 -3.31 -16.41 -16.37
CA CYS A 35 -2.87 -15.33 -15.48
C CYS A 35 -2.94 -13.94 -16.16
N GLY A 36 -2.50 -13.85 -17.42
CA GLY A 36 -2.57 -12.62 -18.21
C GLY A 36 -4.01 -12.17 -18.48
N ASN A 37 -4.89 -13.11 -18.81
CA ASN A 37 -6.31 -12.81 -19.02
C ASN A 37 -7.00 -12.35 -17.73
N TRP A 38 -6.64 -12.94 -16.58
CA TRP A 38 -7.18 -12.53 -15.28
C TRP A 38 -6.74 -11.11 -14.89
N SER A 39 -5.48 -10.77 -15.11
CA SER A 39 -4.93 -9.42 -14.83
C SER A 39 -5.23 -8.41 -15.94
N SER A 40 -5.98 -8.79 -16.96
CA SER A 40 -6.30 -7.90 -18.08
C SER A 40 -7.15 -6.70 -17.62
N PRO A 41 -7.10 -5.59 -18.39
CA PRO A 41 -7.98 -4.45 -18.20
C PRO A 41 -9.45 -4.87 -18.14
N ASP A 42 -9.83 -5.91 -18.89
CA ASP A 42 -11.20 -6.37 -19.06
C ASP A 42 -11.73 -7.25 -17.91
N TYR A 43 -10.86 -7.69 -17.00
CA TYR A 43 -11.26 -8.56 -15.88
C TYR A 43 -10.94 -7.94 -14.52
N PHE A 44 -9.70 -8.03 -14.05
CA PHE A 44 -9.36 -7.55 -12.71
C PHE A 44 -9.49 -6.03 -12.58
N PHE A 45 -9.00 -5.26 -13.55
CA PHE A 45 -8.99 -3.80 -13.43
C PHE A 45 -10.33 -3.14 -13.79
N ALA A 46 -11.08 -3.67 -14.78
CA ALA A 46 -12.42 -3.19 -15.13
C ALA A 46 -13.48 -3.52 -14.09
N ASN A 47 -13.36 -4.68 -13.42
CA ASN A 47 -14.37 -5.13 -12.46
C ASN A 47 -14.17 -4.56 -11.05
N ARG A 48 -13.39 -3.48 -10.92
CA ARG A 48 -13.17 -2.75 -9.66
C ARG A 48 -13.97 -1.46 -9.65
N ASP A 49 -14.55 -1.16 -8.50
CA ASP A 49 -15.29 0.07 -8.30
C ASP A 49 -14.40 1.29 -8.60
N LYS A 50 -14.87 2.23 -9.42
CA LYS A 50 -14.12 3.46 -9.75
C LYS A 50 -13.83 4.29 -8.49
N GLY A 51 -14.71 4.20 -7.49
CA GLY A 51 -14.51 4.79 -6.18
C GLY A 51 -13.33 4.19 -5.42
N LEU A 52 -12.90 2.95 -5.69
CA LEU A 52 -11.70 2.36 -5.08
C LEU A 52 -10.43 3.15 -5.45
N TYR A 53 -10.26 3.48 -6.73
CA TYR A 53 -9.12 4.27 -7.20
C TYR A 53 -9.16 5.70 -6.65
N LYS A 54 -10.36 6.30 -6.57
CA LYS A 54 -10.53 7.63 -5.98
C LYS A 54 -10.23 7.62 -4.48
N GLN A 55 -10.79 6.66 -3.75
CA GLN A 55 -10.61 6.52 -2.31
C GLN A 55 -9.16 6.19 -1.94
N SER A 56 -8.46 5.39 -2.74
CA SER A 56 -7.05 5.11 -2.50
C SER A 56 -6.23 6.39 -2.60
N ILE A 57 -6.44 7.20 -3.65
CA ILE A 57 -5.79 8.51 -3.82
C ILE A 57 -6.13 9.46 -2.65
N MET A 58 -7.41 9.57 -2.28
CA MET A 58 -7.83 10.45 -1.17
C MET A 58 -7.25 10.05 0.20
N LYS A 59 -6.94 8.77 0.40
CA LYS A 59 -6.32 8.28 1.65
C LYS A 59 -4.81 8.52 1.72
N LEU A 60 -4.19 9.02 0.64
CA LEU A 60 -2.75 9.30 0.60
C LEU A 60 -2.35 10.35 1.64
N ASP A 61 -3.09 11.45 1.73
CA ASP A 61 -2.78 12.54 2.67
C ASP A 61 -2.83 12.07 4.13
N SER A 62 -3.84 11.29 4.49
CA SER A 62 -3.95 10.70 5.83
C SER A 62 -2.77 9.79 6.17
N ARG A 63 -2.25 9.02 5.20
CA ARG A 63 -1.08 8.15 5.40
C ARG A 63 0.19 8.95 5.57
N TRP A 64 0.39 9.99 4.77
CA TRP A 64 1.53 10.89 4.93
C TRP A 64 1.56 11.51 6.32
N GLN A 65 0.41 11.97 6.82
CA GLN A 65 0.30 12.48 8.19
C GLN A 65 0.66 11.41 9.24
N GLN A 66 0.23 10.17 9.04
CA GLN A 66 0.57 9.08 9.94
C GLN A 66 2.08 8.76 9.96
N VAL A 67 2.72 8.72 8.79
CA VAL A 67 4.17 8.52 8.66
C VAL A 67 4.94 9.64 9.35
N ILE A 68 4.55 10.90 9.13
CA ILE A 68 5.18 12.06 9.78
C ILE A 68 5.07 11.93 11.30
N LYS A 69 3.88 11.59 11.80
CA LYS A 69 3.65 11.40 13.24
C LYS A 69 4.47 10.25 13.82
N GLN A 70 4.55 9.11 13.13
CA GLN A 70 5.32 7.95 13.57
C GLN A 70 6.82 8.27 13.62
N ASN A 71 7.35 8.89 12.57
CA ASN A 71 8.76 9.30 12.53
C ASN A 71 9.08 10.29 13.65
N TRP A 72 8.18 11.25 13.91
CA TRP A 72 8.33 12.20 15.03
C TRP A 72 8.33 11.50 16.39
N MET A 73 7.45 10.51 16.59
CA MET A 73 7.41 9.71 17.82
C MET A 73 8.71 8.92 18.03
N ILE A 74 9.25 8.29 16.97
CA ILE A 74 10.52 7.55 17.05
C ILE A 74 11.66 8.48 17.47
N VAL A 75 11.79 9.65 16.82
CA VAL A 75 12.82 10.64 17.17
C VAL A 75 12.69 11.08 18.63
N THR A 76 11.46 11.33 19.09
CA THR A 76 11.21 11.76 20.47
C THR A 76 11.56 10.67 21.49
N LEU A 77 11.29 9.40 21.20
CA LEU A 77 11.65 8.28 22.07
C LEU A 77 13.17 8.10 22.16
N LEU A 78 13.88 8.19 21.03
CA LEU A 78 15.34 8.10 20.99
C LEU A 78 16.02 9.22 21.78
N ILE A 79 15.50 10.45 21.71
CA ILE A 79 16.00 11.57 22.52
C ILE A 79 15.78 11.29 24.02
N LYS A 80 14.58 10.86 24.41
CA LYS A 80 14.26 10.54 25.82
C LYS A 80 15.11 9.40 26.39
N ASP A 81 15.42 8.39 25.58
CA ASP A 81 16.27 7.28 26.01
C ASP A 81 17.75 7.72 26.13
N SER A 82 18.20 8.63 25.26
CA SER A 82 19.53 9.25 25.38
C SER A 82 19.67 10.12 26.63
N ASP A 83 18.62 10.86 27.00
CA ASP A 83 18.64 11.74 28.18
C ASP A 83 18.56 10.94 29.50
N LYS A 84 17.98 9.74 29.50
CA LYS A 84 17.96 8.83 30.65
C LYS A 84 19.26 8.05 30.87
N ALA A 85 20.10 7.97 29.84
CA ALA A 85 21.38 7.25 29.89
C ALA A 85 22.55 8.12 30.37
N LYS A 86 22.29 9.38 30.73
CA LYS A 86 23.23 10.36 31.30
C LYS A 86 22.98 10.53 32.79
#